data_AF-A0A7G8X642-F1
#
_entry.id   AF-A0A7G8X642-F1
#
_cell.length_a   1.000
_cell.length_b   1.000
_cell.length_c   1.000
_cell.angle_alpha   90.00
_cell.angle_beta   90.00
_cell.angle_gamma   90.00
#
_symmetry.space_group_name_H-M   'P 1'
#
loop_
_entity.id
_entity.type
_entity.pdbx_description
1 polymer ?
#
loop_
_entity_poly.entity_id
_entity_poly.type
_entity_poly.pdbx_seq_one_letter_code
_entity_poly.pdbx_strand_id
1 'polypeptide(L)'
;MNNKKYSYIISALCMLLLTSGCAMKSESEAPEAQPSETNQDNTTKVEDALADSGNEILIVIDQTPKPIERNSFDFVVKQVPEGFALAEIQWISKDNLIVNSVQDAIEHGANGEDGFYISGDGQFSGFIYPDTMKGEEGQVVFLFKDSEGNELTWKKKLTLSPSANSQEGGKNENVVEIPQYMLEQYMQAIANQDAAKLVELYGGSYQGLINLFPETDTNDKLKLIDQYLMLLPRISLNEILEQTVVSKDKYIFVITLKLEDGTLFHTREFDTITEKFTYTVKRVDGKLKMMELPPYQA
;
A
#
# COMPACT_ATOMS: atom_id res chain seq x y z
N MET A 1 -48.35 -0.11 -26.71
CA MET A 1 -48.34 1.06 -25.78
C MET A 1 -46.87 1.33 -25.46
N ASN A 2 -46.16 2.23 -26.15
CA ASN A 2 -46.18 3.71 -26.01
C ASN A 2 -45.97 4.09 -24.53
N ASN A 3 -44.85 4.71 -24.12
CA ASN A 3 -44.46 6.08 -24.50
C ASN A 3 -42.94 6.34 -24.43
N LYS A 4 -42.47 7.15 -25.38
CA LYS A 4 -41.16 7.82 -25.44
C LYS A 4 -41.25 9.25 -24.86
N LYS A 5 -40.06 9.88 -24.71
CA LYS A 5 -39.70 11.33 -24.65
C LYS A 5 -39.50 11.84 -23.20
N TYR A 6 -38.39 12.50 -22.84
CA TYR A 6 -37.67 13.66 -23.42
C TYR A 6 -36.14 13.43 -23.35
N SER A 7 -35.23 13.67 -24.32
CA SER A 7 -34.93 14.77 -25.26
C SER A 7 -34.41 16.09 -24.65
N TYR A 8 -33.08 16.28 -24.84
CA TYR A 8 -32.30 17.51 -25.05
C TYR A 8 -32.10 18.53 -23.91
N ILE A 9 -30.83 18.73 -23.55
CA ILE A 9 -30.16 20.04 -23.64
C ILE A 9 -28.72 19.82 -24.16
N ILE A 10 -28.50 20.22 -25.42
CA ILE A 10 -27.17 20.51 -26.00
C ILE A 10 -27.11 22.04 -26.14
N SER A 11 -25.92 22.60 -25.94
CA SER A 11 -25.38 23.83 -26.55
C SER A 11 -25.01 24.92 -25.53
N ALA A 12 -23.72 25.13 -25.31
CA ALA A 12 -22.97 26.23 -25.93
C ALA A 12 -21.75 26.63 -25.09
N LEU A 13 -20.53 26.37 -25.59
CA LEU A 13 -19.50 27.41 -25.57
C LEU A 13 -18.55 27.21 -26.75
N CYS A 14 -18.73 28.09 -27.73
CA CYS A 14 -17.90 28.22 -28.92
C CYS A 14 -16.53 28.82 -28.61
N MET A 15 -15.53 28.32 -29.34
CA MET A 15 -14.41 29.02 -29.99
C MET A 15 -13.77 30.24 -29.30
N LEU A 16 -12.48 30.07 -28.99
CA LEU A 16 -11.41 31.06 -29.19
C LEU A 16 -10.25 30.30 -29.85
N LEU A 17 -10.17 30.27 -31.18
CA LEU A 17 -9.40 31.15 -32.06
C LEU A 17 -7.86 31.04 -31.92
N LEU A 18 -7.29 30.48 -32.98
CA LEU A 18 -5.90 30.42 -33.38
C LEU A 18 -5.33 31.83 -33.67
N THR A 19 -4.08 32.09 -33.27
CA THR A 19 -3.14 32.89 -34.08
C THR A 19 -1.68 32.43 -33.93
N SER A 20 -1.11 32.10 -35.09
CA SER A 20 0.29 31.97 -35.55
C SER A 20 1.48 32.33 -34.64
N GLY A 21 2.44 31.42 -34.55
CA GLY A 21 3.65 31.39 -35.41
C GLY A 21 4.82 32.35 -35.13
N CYS A 22 6.00 31.82 -34.81
CA CYS A 22 7.20 31.91 -35.67
C CYS A 22 8.39 31.13 -35.09
N ALA A 23 9.09 30.48 -36.01
CA ALA A 23 10.36 29.80 -35.84
C ALA A 23 11.51 30.78 -35.59
N MET A 24 12.55 30.33 -34.87
CA MET A 24 13.88 30.90 -35.01
C MET A 24 14.92 29.79 -34.94
N LYS A 25 15.52 29.53 -36.10
CA LYS A 25 16.69 28.69 -36.35
C LYS A 25 17.92 29.55 -36.04
N SER A 26 18.91 29.00 -35.34
CA SER A 26 20.26 29.56 -35.35
C SER A 26 21.26 28.42 -35.36
N GLU A 27 22.23 28.63 -36.24
CA GLU A 27 23.23 27.74 -36.79
C GLU A 27 24.59 28.34 -36.41
N SER A 28 25.52 27.51 -35.96
CA SER A 28 27.00 27.66 -35.90
C SER A 28 27.47 26.75 -34.76
N GLU A 29 28.53 25.95 -34.83
CA GLU A 29 29.56 25.75 -35.84
C GLU A 29 30.29 24.48 -35.40
N ALA A 30 30.65 23.60 -36.34
CA ALA A 30 31.67 22.59 -36.11
C ALA A 30 33.06 23.22 -36.33
N PRO A 31 34.12 22.59 -35.81
CA PRO A 31 35.18 22.18 -36.73
C PRO A 31 35.66 20.72 -36.55
N GLU A 32 35.86 20.09 -37.72
CA GLU A 32 36.78 18.97 -38.07
C GLU A 32 38.19 19.08 -37.46
N ALA A 33 39.07 18.07 -37.38
CA ALA A 33 39.06 16.61 -37.53
C ALA A 33 40.47 16.05 -37.13
N GLN A 34 40.49 14.83 -36.53
CA GLN A 34 41.47 13.72 -36.67
C GLN A 34 42.99 13.88 -36.35
N PRO A 35 43.80 12.79 -36.27
CA PRO A 35 43.56 11.41 -35.78
C PRO A 35 44.74 10.83 -34.92
N SER A 36 44.56 9.67 -34.27
CA SER A 36 45.54 8.53 -34.28
C SER A 36 45.04 7.32 -33.48
N GLU A 37 44.81 6.21 -34.20
CA GLU A 37 45.32 4.82 -34.03
C GLU A 37 46.06 4.41 -32.72
N THR A 38 46.09 3.18 -32.20
CA THR A 38 45.32 1.91 -32.29
C THR A 38 45.85 1.00 -31.13
N ASN A 39 44.99 0.10 -30.62
CA ASN A 39 45.25 -1.26 -30.10
C ASN A 39 45.47 -1.56 -28.59
N GLN A 40 44.63 -2.52 -28.18
CA GLN A 40 44.81 -3.65 -27.26
C GLN A 40 44.42 -3.53 -25.78
N ASP A 41 43.11 -3.68 -25.56
CA ASP A 41 42.49 -4.87 -24.95
C ASP A 41 43.10 -5.38 -23.63
N ASN A 42 42.38 -5.17 -22.52
CA ASN A 42 41.83 -6.33 -21.82
C ASN A 42 40.56 -5.96 -21.03
N THR A 43 39.54 -6.75 -21.28
CA THR A 43 38.18 -6.70 -20.76
C THR A 43 38.15 -6.97 -19.24
N THR A 44 37.40 -6.18 -18.47
CA THR A 44 36.32 -6.65 -17.57
C THR A 44 35.48 -5.44 -17.11
N LYS A 45 34.21 -5.47 -17.50
CA LYS A 45 33.11 -4.50 -17.33
C LYS A 45 33.15 -3.65 -16.04
N VAL A 46 33.16 -2.34 -16.23
CA VAL A 46 32.58 -1.34 -15.30
C VAL A 46 31.34 -0.75 -15.99
N GLU A 47 30.46 -0.15 -15.19
CA GLU A 47 29.71 1.07 -15.52
C GLU A 47 28.42 0.88 -16.36
N ASP A 48 27.37 1.69 -16.25
CA ASP A 48 27.08 2.84 -15.40
C ASP A 48 25.57 3.15 -15.52
N ALA A 49 25.13 4.13 -14.75
CA ALA A 49 23.90 4.87 -15.01
C ALA A 49 23.90 5.62 -16.38
N LEU A 50 22.67 5.79 -16.88
CA LEU A 50 22.16 6.83 -17.80
C LEU A 50 22.05 6.55 -19.33
N ALA A 51 20.78 6.64 -19.76
CA ALA A 51 20.22 7.07 -21.05
C ALA A 51 20.16 6.09 -22.26
N ASP A 52 18.97 5.50 -22.50
CA ASP A 52 18.16 5.63 -23.74
C ASP A 52 17.01 4.59 -23.75
N SER A 53 15.78 5.03 -24.00
CA SER A 53 14.77 4.42 -24.91
C SER A 53 13.34 4.74 -24.48
N GLY A 54 12.69 5.67 -25.19
CA GLY A 54 11.24 5.94 -25.09
C GLY A 54 10.33 4.78 -25.54
N ASN A 55 10.85 3.56 -25.59
CA ASN A 55 10.18 2.36 -26.10
C ASN A 55 9.93 1.29 -25.02
N GLU A 56 10.35 1.50 -23.77
CA GLU A 56 10.15 0.54 -22.70
C GLU A 56 8.87 0.83 -21.90
N ILE A 57 8.08 -0.23 -21.61
CA ILE A 57 6.94 -0.18 -20.69
C ILE A 57 7.44 -0.44 -19.27
N LEU A 58 7.19 0.50 -18.36
CA LEU A 58 7.52 0.36 -16.94
C LEU A 58 6.25 0.31 -16.09
N ILE A 59 6.05 -0.81 -15.40
CA ILE A 59 4.95 -1.02 -14.45
C ILE A 59 5.53 -1.46 -13.11
N VAL A 60 5.13 -0.77 -12.05
CA VAL A 60 5.44 -1.16 -10.67
C VAL A 60 4.24 -1.92 -10.11
N ILE A 61 4.48 -3.08 -9.50
CA ILE A 61 3.46 -3.86 -8.80
C ILE A 61 3.85 -3.95 -7.35
N ASP A 62 2.95 -3.53 -6.49
CA ASP A 62 3.10 -3.55 -5.04
C ASP A 62 2.16 -4.61 -4.44
N GLN A 63 2.74 -5.73 -4.03
CA GLN A 63 2.02 -6.81 -3.34
C GLN A 63 2.18 -6.73 -1.82
N THR A 64 2.59 -5.56 -1.29
CA THR A 64 2.68 -5.33 0.14
C THR A 64 1.30 -5.59 0.74
N PRO A 65 1.18 -6.52 1.69
CA PRO A 65 -0.09 -6.80 2.35
C PRO A 65 -0.68 -5.52 2.92
N LYS A 66 -1.89 -5.20 2.50
CA LYS A 66 -2.59 -4.00 2.96
C LYS A 66 -3.37 -4.29 4.24
N PRO A 67 -3.57 -3.28 5.12
CA PRO A 67 -4.35 -3.44 6.35
C PRO A 67 -5.87 -3.52 6.13
N ILE A 68 -6.35 -3.43 4.89
CA ILE A 68 -7.77 -3.55 4.56
C ILE A 68 -8.22 -5.02 4.54
N GLU A 69 -9.48 -5.28 4.88
CA GLU A 69 -10.07 -6.64 4.93
C GLU A 69 -10.01 -7.39 3.58
N ARG A 70 -9.80 -6.69 2.47
CA ARG A 70 -9.82 -7.27 1.12
C ARG A 70 -8.42 -7.53 0.60
N ASN A 71 -8.21 -8.75 0.09
CA ASN A 71 -6.95 -9.12 -0.54
C ASN A 71 -6.77 -8.30 -1.80
N SER A 72 -5.61 -7.66 -1.91
CA SER A 72 -5.29 -6.87 -3.10
C SER A 72 -3.80 -6.70 -3.31
N PHE A 73 -3.43 -6.33 -4.52
CA PHE A 73 -2.15 -5.70 -4.83
C PHE A 73 -2.41 -4.40 -5.60
N ASP A 74 -1.49 -3.43 -5.49
CA ASP A 74 -1.52 -2.21 -6.28
C ASP A 74 -0.61 -2.32 -7.50
N PHE A 75 -0.91 -1.51 -8.51
CA PHE A 75 0.01 -1.29 -9.61
C PHE A 75 0.03 0.17 -10.04
N VAL A 76 1.15 0.60 -10.61
CA VAL A 76 1.31 1.92 -11.22
C VAL A 76 2.01 1.77 -12.55
N VAL A 77 1.38 2.24 -13.62
CA VAL A 77 2.02 2.40 -14.92
C VAL A 77 2.86 3.67 -14.89
N LYS A 78 4.19 3.52 -14.91
CA LYS A 78 5.14 4.64 -14.83
C LYS A 78 5.54 5.17 -16.21
N GLN A 79 5.61 4.28 -17.19
CA GLN A 79 6.04 4.61 -18.54
C GLN A 79 5.38 3.69 -19.55
N VAL A 80 4.99 4.27 -20.68
CA VAL A 80 4.47 3.57 -21.86
C VAL A 80 5.05 4.30 -23.09
N PRO A 81 5.36 3.59 -24.19
CA PRO A 81 5.78 4.23 -25.43
C PRO A 81 4.77 5.26 -25.94
N GLU A 82 5.27 6.29 -26.62
CA GLU A 82 4.41 7.34 -27.19
C GLU A 82 3.38 6.74 -28.16
N GLY A 83 2.13 7.24 -28.07
CA GLY A 83 1.02 6.77 -28.89
C GLY A 83 0.29 5.54 -28.35
N PHE A 84 0.86 4.83 -27.38
CA PHE A 84 0.22 3.67 -26.75
C PHE A 84 -0.52 4.07 -25.46
N ALA A 85 -1.71 3.50 -25.27
CA ALA A 85 -2.51 3.64 -24.06
C ALA A 85 -2.92 2.27 -23.52
N LEU A 86 -3.11 2.17 -22.20
CA LEU A 86 -3.62 0.95 -21.59
C LEU A 86 -5.02 0.66 -22.15
N ALA A 87 -5.22 -0.57 -22.60
CA ALA A 87 -6.48 -1.01 -23.21
C ALA A 87 -7.17 -2.08 -22.35
N GLU A 88 -6.38 -3.00 -21.78
CA GLU A 88 -6.91 -4.15 -21.05
C GLU A 88 -5.92 -4.65 -19.98
N ILE A 89 -6.45 -5.20 -18.90
CA ILE A 89 -5.69 -5.82 -17.82
C ILE A 89 -6.25 -7.21 -17.57
N GLN A 90 -5.37 -8.19 -17.39
CA GLN A 90 -5.76 -9.58 -17.16
C GLN A 90 -5.02 -10.21 -15.99
N TRP A 91 -5.70 -11.11 -15.30
CA TRP A 91 -5.11 -12.11 -14.40
C TRP A 91 -5.35 -13.49 -15.01
N ILE A 92 -4.28 -14.24 -15.24
CA ILE A 92 -4.30 -15.57 -15.83
C ILE A 92 -3.62 -16.54 -14.89
N SER A 93 -4.35 -17.55 -14.43
CA SER A 93 -3.79 -18.67 -13.68
C SER A 93 -4.27 -20.00 -14.25
N LYS A 94 -4.01 -21.09 -13.53
CA LYS A 94 -4.53 -22.42 -13.87
C LYS A 94 -6.06 -22.47 -13.78
N ASP A 95 -6.63 -21.82 -12.76
CA ASP A 95 -8.02 -22.00 -12.37
C ASP A 95 -8.88 -20.76 -12.65
N ASN A 96 -8.27 -19.60 -12.90
CA ASN A 96 -8.96 -18.33 -13.13
C ASN A 96 -8.45 -17.59 -14.38
N LEU A 97 -9.40 -16.96 -15.09
CA LEU A 97 -9.14 -15.96 -16.12
C LEU A 97 -10.03 -14.76 -15.84
N ILE A 98 -9.41 -13.64 -15.46
CA ILE A 98 -10.08 -12.37 -15.23
C ILE A 98 -9.56 -11.38 -16.25
N VAL A 99 -10.47 -10.72 -16.96
CA VAL A 99 -10.16 -9.75 -18.01
C VAL A 99 -11.02 -8.52 -17.76
N ASN A 100 -10.38 -7.37 -17.64
CA ASN A 100 -11.04 -6.08 -17.50
C ASN A 100 -10.52 -5.10 -18.55
N SER A 101 -11.43 -4.44 -19.24
CA SER A 101 -11.08 -3.22 -19.96
C SER A 101 -10.74 -2.09 -18.97
N VAL A 102 -10.12 -1.03 -19.45
CA VAL A 102 -9.90 0.17 -18.61
C VAL A 102 -11.21 0.74 -18.08
N GLN A 103 -12.28 0.69 -18.89
CA GLN A 103 -13.60 1.18 -18.47
C GLN A 103 -14.17 0.35 -17.32
N ASP A 104 -14.09 -0.98 -17.40
CA ASP A 104 -14.53 -1.87 -16.30
C ASP A 104 -13.73 -1.58 -15.03
N ALA A 105 -12.42 -1.38 -15.14
CA ALA A 105 -11.58 -1.08 -13.99
C ALA A 105 -11.92 0.29 -13.35
N ILE A 106 -12.28 1.29 -14.15
CA ILE A 106 -12.75 2.59 -13.62
C ILE A 106 -14.09 2.43 -12.89
N GLU A 107 -15.01 1.64 -13.44
CA GLU A 107 -16.30 1.36 -12.81
C GLU A 107 -16.13 0.59 -11.49
N HIS A 108 -15.26 -0.42 -11.46
CA HIS A 108 -14.89 -1.13 -10.24
C HIS A 108 -14.23 -0.20 -9.22
N GLY A 109 -13.42 0.77 -9.65
CA GLY A 109 -12.82 1.76 -8.75
C GLY A 109 -13.83 2.70 -8.11
N ALA A 110 -14.94 3.00 -8.79
CA ALA A 110 -16.03 3.80 -8.25
C ALA A 110 -16.93 3.00 -7.29
N ASN A 111 -17.16 1.71 -7.59
CA ASN A 111 -18.14 0.88 -6.88
C ASN A 111 -17.51 -0.06 -5.85
N GLY A 112 -16.19 -0.24 -5.88
CA GLY A 112 -15.44 -1.13 -5.03
C GLY A 112 -15.71 -2.62 -5.31
N GLU A 113 -15.86 -3.01 -6.57
CA GLU A 113 -16.05 -4.42 -6.96
C GLU A 113 -14.73 -5.21 -6.99
N ASP A 114 -14.82 -6.54 -7.00
CA ASP A 114 -13.67 -7.43 -7.14
C ASP A 114 -13.12 -7.38 -8.58
N GLY A 115 -11.84 -7.67 -8.75
CA GLY A 115 -11.12 -7.57 -10.02
C GLY A 115 -10.20 -6.36 -10.09
N PHE A 116 -9.79 -6.00 -11.31
CA PHE A 116 -8.93 -4.82 -11.49
C PHE A 116 -9.73 -3.55 -11.26
N TYR A 117 -9.12 -2.55 -10.62
CA TYR A 117 -9.73 -1.24 -10.38
C TYR A 117 -8.75 -0.10 -10.70
N ILE A 118 -9.31 1.04 -11.10
CA ILE A 118 -8.64 2.34 -11.27
C ILE A 118 -9.56 3.39 -10.64
N SER A 119 -9.08 4.16 -9.66
CA SER A 119 -9.87 5.23 -9.05
C SER A 119 -10.24 6.30 -10.07
N GLY A 120 -11.34 7.03 -9.83
CA GLY A 120 -11.85 8.03 -10.79
C GLY A 120 -10.89 9.20 -11.09
N ASP A 121 -9.93 9.45 -10.22
CA ASP A 121 -8.83 10.41 -10.40
C ASP A 121 -7.52 9.75 -10.92
N GLY A 122 -7.54 8.44 -11.15
CA GLY A 122 -6.39 7.63 -11.57
C GLY A 122 -5.28 7.51 -10.52
N GLN A 123 -5.49 8.02 -9.30
CA GLN A 123 -4.46 8.04 -8.26
C GLN A 123 -4.17 6.63 -7.70
N PHE A 124 -5.19 5.77 -7.66
CA PHE A 124 -5.10 4.42 -7.11
C PHE A 124 -5.48 3.41 -8.18
N SER A 125 -4.70 2.34 -8.30
CA SER A 125 -5.01 1.25 -9.21
C SER A 125 -4.52 -0.06 -8.63
N GLY A 126 -5.28 -1.12 -8.80
CA GLY A 126 -4.95 -2.39 -8.18
C GLY A 126 -5.84 -3.53 -8.65
N PHE A 127 -5.74 -4.63 -7.94
CA PHE A 127 -6.51 -5.83 -8.17
C PHE A 127 -7.02 -6.34 -6.83
N ILE A 128 -8.34 -6.41 -6.66
CA ILE A 128 -9.00 -6.99 -5.48
C ILE A 128 -9.38 -8.43 -5.83
N TYR A 129 -9.09 -9.37 -4.93
CA TYR A 129 -9.39 -10.78 -5.16
C TYR A 129 -10.00 -11.47 -3.93
N PRO A 130 -10.92 -12.44 -4.15
CA PRO A 130 -11.52 -13.20 -3.08
C PRO A 130 -10.50 -14.13 -2.41
N ASP A 131 -10.82 -14.55 -1.19
CA ASP A 131 -10.00 -15.47 -0.39
C ASP A 131 -9.67 -16.79 -1.10
N THR A 132 -10.55 -17.24 -2.00
CA THR A 132 -10.37 -18.45 -2.80
C THR A 132 -9.18 -18.38 -3.76
N MET A 133 -8.68 -17.19 -4.05
CA MET A 133 -7.52 -16.96 -4.93
C MET A 133 -6.20 -16.73 -4.16
N LYS A 134 -6.20 -16.82 -2.83
CA LYS A 134 -4.98 -16.68 -2.02
C LYS A 134 -3.97 -17.78 -2.35
N GLY A 135 -2.70 -17.41 -2.47
CA GLY A 135 -1.62 -18.32 -2.82
C GLY A 135 -1.62 -18.75 -4.29
N GLU A 136 -2.56 -18.25 -5.10
CA GLU A 136 -2.67 -18.60 -6.50
C GLU A 136 -1.46 -18.05 -7.28
N GLU A 137 -0.77 -18.94 -7.97
CA GLU A 137 0.27 -18.55 -8.92
C GLU A 137 -0.35 -18.25 -10.28
N GLY A 138 -0.02 -17.08 -10.82
CA GLY A 138 -0.53 -16.64 -12.09
C GLY A 138 0.33 -15.57 -12.74
N GLN A 139 -0.23 -14.96 -13.76
CA GLN A 139 0.41 -13.91 -14.53
C GLN A 139 -0.56 -12.75 -14.67
N VAL A 140 -0.09 -11.56 -14.31
CA VAL A 140 -0.77 -10.33 -14.69
C VAL A 140 -0.28 -9.89 -16.06
N VAL A 141 -1.21 -9.45 -16.90
CA VAL A 141 -0.97 -9.03 -18.28
C VAL A 141 -1.59 -7.65 -18.48
N PHE A 142 -0.81 -6.71 -18.99
CA PHE A 142 -1.27 -5.38 -19.38
C PHE A 142 -1.13 -5.24 -20.89
N LEU A 143 -2.25 -5.01 -21.58
CA LEU A 143 -2.31 -4.79 -23.01
C LEU A 143 -2.41 -3.30 -23.29
N PHE A 144 -1.52 -2.79 -24.13
CA PHE A 144 -1.51 -1.42 -24.60
C PHE A 144 -1.79 -1.39 -26.09
N LYS A 145 -2.56 -0.40 -26.54
CA LYS A 145 -2.89 -0.19 -27.95
C LYS A 145 -2.62 1.23 -28.39
N ASP A 146 -2.19 1.39 -29.63
CA ASP A 146 -2.17 2.69 -30.28
C ASP A 146 -3.44 2.93 -31.12
N SER A 147 -3.51 4.09 -31.78
CA SER A 147 -4.64 4.46 -32.63
C SER A 147 -4.79 3.62 -33.91
N GLU A 148 -3.73 2.92 -34.32
CA GLU A 148 -3.73 2.04 -35.50
C GLU A 148 -4.13 0.60 -35.13
N GLY A 149 -4.22 0.31 -33.84
CA GLY A 149 -4.54 -1.01 -33.30
C GLY A 149 -3.33 -1.91 -33.11
N ASN A 150 -2.10 -1.38 -33.18
CA ASN A 150 -0.91 -2.13 -32.82
C ASN A 150 -0.93 -2.42 -31.31
N GLU A 151 -0.43 -3.60 -30.93
CA GLU A 151 -0.50 -4.08 -29.55
C GLU A 151 0.89 -4.21 -28.92
N LEU A 152 1.03 -3.73 -27.69
CA LEU A 152 2.15 -4.05 -26.82
C LEU A 152 1.64 -4.74 -25.57
N THR A 153 2.39 -5.69 -25.05
CA THR A 153 2.00 -6.42 -23.85
C THR A 153 3.12 -6.44 -22.83
N TRP A 154 2.79 -6.05 -21.60
CA TRP A 154 3.66 -6.24 -20.45
C TRP A 154 3.11 -7.37 -19.58
N LYS A 155 4.00 -8.20 -19.04
CA LYS A 155 3.64 -9.43 -18.34
C LYS A 155 4.52 -9.66 -17.11
N LYS A 156 3.91 -10.05 -15.99
CA LYS A 156 4.67 -10.46 -14.79
C LYS A 156 4.00 -11.64 -14.10
N LYS A 157 4.80 -12.66 -13.77
CA LYS A 157 4.36 -13.76 -12.91
C LYS A 157 4.32 -13.27 -11.47
N LEU A 158 3.24 -13.61 -10.77
CA LEU A 158 3.01 -13.24 -9.38
C LEU A 158 2.38 -14.43 -8.65
N THR A 159 2.57 -14.48 -7.34
CA THR A 159 1.75 -15.29 -6.44
C THR A 159 0.85 -14.33 -5.68
N LEU A 160 -0.46 -14.54 -5.72
CA LEU A 160 -1.39 -13.71 -4.95
C LEU A 160 -1.14 -13.97 -3.47
N SER A 161 -0.74 -12.92 -2.74
CA SER A 161 -0.37 -13.05 -1.35
C SER A 161 -1.54 -13.66 -0.56
N PRO A 162 -1.29 -14.69 0.27
CA PRO A 162 -2.23 -15.00 1.33
C PRO A 162 -2.37 -13.74 2.19
N SER A 163 -3.60 -13.40 2.57
CA SER A 163 -3.82 -12.37 3.59
C SER A 163 -2.89 -12.61 4.78
N ALA A 164 -2.50 -11.53 5.47
CA ALA A 164 -1.65 -11.56 6.65
C ALA A 164 -2.14 -12.50 7.79
N ASN A 165 -3.34 -13.07 7.67
CA ASN A 165 -3.92 -14.02 8.63
C ASN A 165 -3.79 -15.51 8.28
N SER A 166 -2.98 -15.92 7.30
CA SER A 166 -2.71 -17.34 7.08
C SER A 166 -1.29 -17.64 6.58
N GLN A 167 -0.34 -17.70 7.52
CA GLN A 167 0.94 -18.39 7.32
C GLN A 167 1.29 -19.19 8.58
N GLU A 168 0.88 -20.46 8.57
CA GLU A 168 1.54 -21.52 9.32
C GLU A 168 2.78 -21.97 8.52
N GLY A 169 3.95 -21.92 9.16
CA GLY A 169 5.06 -22.86 8.91
C GLY A 169 5.88 -22.67 7.63
N GLY A 170 6.77 -21.68 7.60
CA GLY A 170 7.86 -21.63 6.63
C GLY A 170 9.00 -20.73 7.09
N LYS A 171 10.00 -21.29 7.78
CA LYS A 171 11.24 -20.58 8.11
C LYS A 171 11.99 -20.25 6.82
N ASN A 172 12.06 -18.96 6.46
CA ASN A 172 13.25 -18.41 5.81
C ASN A 172 13.38 -16.91 6.10
N GLU A 173 14.64 -16.51 6.20
CA GLU A 173 15.16 -15.30 6.83
C GLU A 173 14.85 -14.02 6.06
N ASN A 174 14.72 -12.92 6.80
CA ASN A 174 14.43 -11.55 6.37
C ASN A 174 13.00 -11.28 5.88
N VAL A 175 12.01 -11.61 6.71
CA VAL A 175 10.74 -10.87 6.70
C VAL A 175 11.08 -9.43 7.08
N VAL A 176 10.94 -8.50 6.13
CA VAL A 176 11.01 -7.07 6.43
C VAL A 176 9.84 -6.77 7.34
N GLU A 177 10.10 -6.73 8.65
CA GLU A 177 9.09 -6.33 9.64
C GLU A 177 8.71 -4.87 9.37
N ILE A 178 7.47 -4.65 8.93
CA ILE A 178 6.94 -3.31 8.63
C ILE A 178 6.44 -2.69 9.94
N PRO A 179 6.98 -1.55 10.39
CA PRO A 179 6.61 -0.96 11.69
C PRO A 179 5.13 -0.60 11.81
N GLN A 180 4.52 -0.12 10.72
CA GLN A 180 3.08 0.19 10.69
C GLN A 180 2.24 -1.07 10.88
N TYR A 181 2.60 -2.17 10.21
CA TYR A 181 1.93 -3.46 10.37
C TYR A 181 2.00 -3.96 11.82
N MET A 182 3.15 -3.78 12.49
CA MET A 182 3.30 -4.10 13.91
C MET A 182 2.31 -3.30 14.78
N LEU A 183 2.19 -1.98 14.57
CA LEU A 183 1.20 -1.14 15.24
C LEU A 183 -0.23 -1.63 14.99
N GLU A 184 -0.60 -1.88 13.74
CA GLU A 184 -1.95 -2.30 13.35
C GLU A 184 -2.33 -3.65 13.97
N GLN A 185 -1.42 -4.63 13.97
CA GLN A 185 -1.61 -5.92 14.62
C GLN A 185 -1.80 -5.78 16.14
N TYR A 186 -1.05 -4.87 16.77
CA TYR A 186 -1.22 -4.59 18.19
C TYR A 186 -2.59 -3.94 18.48
N MET A 187 -3.01 -2.97 17.68
CA MET A 187 -4.33 -2.35 17.83
C MET A 187 -5.47 -3.33 17.57
N GLN A 188 -5.30 -4.25 16.63
CA GLN A 188 -6.27 -5.32 16.37
C GLN A 188 -6.35 -6.29 17.56
N ALA A 189 -5.22 -6.64 18.17
CA ALA A 189 -5.21 -7.48 19.38
C ALA A 189 -5.92 -6.78 20.56
N ILE A 190 -5.79 -5.46 20.71
CA ILE A 190 -6.57 -4.69 21.69
C ILE A 190 -8.07 -4.77 21.40
N ALA A 191 -8.47 -4.48 20.15
CA ALA A 191 -9.87 -4.49 19.74
C ALA A 191 -10.54 -5.87 19.94
N ASN A 192 -9.79 -6.94 19.67
CA ASN A 192 -10.24 -8.32 19.82
C ASN A 192 -10.12 -8.86 21.26
N GLN A 193 -9.60 -8.06 22.20
CA GLN A 193 -9.31 -8.50 23.57
C GLN A 193 -8.39 -9.74 23.62
N ASP A 194 -7.44 -9.83 22.69
CA ASP A 194 -6.52 -10.97 22.54
C ASP A 194 -5.27 -10.77 23.42
N ALA A 195 -5.38 -11.16 24.69
CA ALA A 195 -4.29 -11.05 25.67
C ALA A 195 -3.03 -11.81 25.23
N ALA A 196 -3.17 -12.98 24.61
CA ALA A 196 -2.05 -13.80 24.18
C ALA A 196 -1.26 -13.09 23.07
N LYS A 197 -1.96 -12.53 22.08
CA LYS A 197 -1.33 -11.76 21.02
C LYS A 197 -0.70 -10.48 21.55
N LEU A 198 -1.31 -9.80 22.51
CA LEU A 198 -0.68 -8.63 23.14
C LEU A 198 0.60 -8.97 23.90
N VAL A 199 0.65 -10.09 24.63
CA VAL A 199 1.91 -10.55 25.27
C VAL A 199 2.98 -10.84 24.22
N GLU A 200 2.60 -11.40 23.07
CA GLU A 200 3.53 -11.60 21.96
C GLU A 200 4.05 -10.26 21.42
N LEU A 201 3.17 -9.29 21.19
CA LEU A 201 3.48 -8.05 20.47
C LEU A 201 4.07 -6.94 21.37
N TYR A 202 3.84 -7.00 22.67
CA TYR A 202 4.33 -6.03 23.65
C TYR A 202 5.77 -6.32 24.06
N GLY A 203 6.62 -5.30 23.99
CA GLY A 203 8.02 -5.33 24.42
C GLY A 203 8.36 -4.27 25.48
N GLY A 204 7.35 -3.57 25.99
CA GLY A 204 7.50 -2.60 27.07
C GLY A 204 7.63 -3.23 28.45
N SER A 205 7.64 -2.37 29.48
CA SER A 205 7.77 -2.79 30.87
C SER A 205 6.43 -3.23 31.47
N TYR A 206 6.41 -4.41 32.08
CA TYR A 206 5.25 -4.91 32.84
C TYR A 206 5.12 -4.30 34.25
N GLN A 207 6.07 -3.45 34.68
CA GLN A 207 6.07 -2.92 36.06
C GLN A 207 4.79 -2.15 36.39
N GLY A 208 4.21 -1.41 35.43
CA GLY A 208 2.94 -0.72 35.63
C GLY A 208 1.80 -1.67 35.93
N LEU A 209 1.70 -2.79 35.19
CA LEU A 209 0.68 -3.81 35.40
C LEU A 209 0.88 -4.56 36.72
N ILE A 210 2.13 -4.87 37.07
CA ILE A 210 2.47 -5.51 38.35
C ILE A 210 2.02 -4.63 39.52
N ASN A 211 2.26 -3.31 39.43
CA ASN A 211 1.82 -2.38 40.46
C ASN A 211 0.29 -2.25 40.52
N LEU A 212 -0.39 -2.33 39.38
CA LEU A 212 -1.84 -2.26 39.28
C LEU A 212 -2.52 -3.54 39.83
N PHE A 213 -1.87 -4.69 39.69
CA PHE A 213 -2.37 -6.01 40.10
C PHE A 213 -1.37 -6.72 41.04
N PRO A 214 -1.17 -6.23 42.27
CA PRO A 214 -0.13 -6.74 43.17
C PRO A 214 -0.34 -8.20 43.61
N GLU A 215 -1.57 -8.71 43.52
CA GLU A 215 -1.93 -10.09 43.86
C GLU A 215 -1.70 -11.08 42.70
N THR A 216 -1.31 -10.60 41.52
CA THR A 216 -1.03 -11.44 40.35
C THR A 216 0.46 -11.80 40.30
N ASP A 217 0.77 -13.06 39.97
CA ASP A 217 2.15 -13.49 39.78
C ASP A 217 2.85 -12.62 38.73
N THR A 218 3.94 -11.96 39.14
CA THR A 218 4.73 -11.06 38.30
C THR A 218 5.28 -11.71 37.02
N ASN A 219 5.39 -13.05 36.98
CA ASN A 219 5.83 -13.79 35.80
C ASN A 219 4.68 -14.18 34.87
N ASP A 220 3.43 -14.12 35.34
CA ASP A 220 2.24 -14.44 34.55
C ASP A 220 1.79 -13.24 33.71
N LYS A 221 2.59 -12.95 32.68
CA LYS A 221 2.36 -11.85 31.74
C LYS A 221 1.00 -11.90 31.07
N LEU A 222 0.51 -13.12 30.79
CA LEU A 222 -0.79 -13.33 30.17
C LEU A 222 -1.89 -12.85 31.10
N LYS A 223 -1.88 -13.29 32.36
CA LYS A 223 -2.87 -12.87 33.36
C LYS A 223 -2.81 -11.37 33.65
N LEU A 224 -1.62 -10.78 33.70
CA LEU A 224 -1.47 -9.32 33.88
C LEU A 224 -2.12 -8.53 32.72
N ILE A 225 -1.91 -8.95 31.48
CA ILE A 225 -2.52 -8.30 30.30
C ILE A 225 -4.03 -8.56 30.24
N ASP A 226 -4.46 -9.77 30.54
CA ASP A 226 -5.89 -10.15 30.56
C ASP A 226 -6.67 -9.28 31.56
N GLN A 227 -6.16 -9.12 32.78
CA GLN A 227 -6.75 -8.24 33.79
C GLN A 227 -6.73 -6.77 33.35
N TYR A 228 -5.68 -6.32 32.66
CA TYR A 228 -5.61 -4.96 32.13
C TYR A 228 -6.66 -4.71 31.06
N LEU A 229 -6.83 -5.64 30.13
CA LEU A 229 -7.83 -5.56 29.07
C LEU A 229 -9.26 -5.42 29.62
N MET A 230 -9.57 -6.05 30.76
CA MET A 230 -10.88 -5.91 31.43
C MET A 230 -11.18 -4.48 31.92
N LEU A 231 -10.14 -3.63 32.09
CA LEU A 231 -10.31 -2.23 32.49
C LEU A 231 -10.48 -1.29 31.28
N LEU A 232 -10.19 -1.78 30.07
CA LEU A 232 -10.22 -0.95 28.88
C LEU A 232 -11.62 -0.89 28.29
N PRO A 233 -12.07 0.30 27.84
CA PRO A 233 -13.17 0.34 26.89
C PRO A 233 -12.74 -0.39 25.61
N ARG A 234 -13.73 -0.91 24.88
CA ARG A 234 -13.48 -1.52 23.57
C ARG A 234 -13.12 -0.44 22.56
N ILE A 235 -11.82 -0.32 22.30
CA ILE A 235 -11.24 0.66 21.40
C ILE A 235 -10.56 -0.03 20.21
N SER A 236 -10.54 0.66 19.09
CA SER A 236 -9.85 0.23 17.86
C SER A 236 -9.11 1.39 17.21
N LEU A 237 -8.16 1.09 16.33
CA LEU A 237 -7.48 2.09 15.53
C LEU A 237 -8.49 2.85 14.67
N ASN A 238 -8.47 4.17 14.74
CA ASN A 238 -9.22 5.04 13.83
C ASN A 238 -8.35 5.50 12.68
N GLU A 239 -7.25 6.19 12.99
CA GLU A 239 -6.36 6.79 11.98
C GLU A 239 -4.93 6.88 12.50
N ILE A 240 -3.96 6.70 11.61
CA ILE A 240 -2.55 7.03 11.83
C ILE A 240 -2.30 8.43 11.29
N LEU A 241 -2.07 9.38 12.17
CA LEU A 241 -1.87 10.79 11.81
C LEU A 241 -0.43 11.08 11.39
N GLU A 242 0.53 10.43 12.04
CA GLU A 242 1.95 10.65 11.82
C GLU A 242 2.74 9.36 12.03
N GLN A 243 3.77 9.17 11.20
CA GLN A 243 4.82 8.19 11.42
C GLN A 243 6.18 8.88 11.30
N THR A 244 6.94 8.85 12.38
CA THR A 244 8.30 9.39 12.45
C THR A 244 9.31 8.25 12.58
N VAL A 245 10.24 8.17 11.63
CA VAL A 245 11.38 7.24 11.69
C VAL A 245 12.47 7.86 12.56
N VAL A 246 12.70 7.30 13.75
CA VAL A 246 13.78 7.76 14.65
C VAL A 246 15.10 7.06 14.31
N SER A 247 15.03 5.77 13.95
CA SER A 247 16.15 4.98 13.46
C SER A 247 15.64 3.73 12.76
N LYS A 248 16.54 2.92 12.17
CA LYS A 248 16.18 1.61 11.58
C LYS A 248 15.48 0.64 12.55
N ASP A 249 15.60 0.87 13.85
CA ASP A 249 15.08 -0.01 14.90
C ASP A 249 14.06 0.69 15.80
N LYS A 250 13.65 1.93 15.48
CA LYS A 250 12.73 2.72 16.30
C LYS A 250 11.89 3.67 15.45
N TYR A 251 10.57 3.57 15.64
CA TYR A 251 9.56 4.34 14.93
C TYR A 251 8.56 4.88 15.96
N ILE A 252 8.06 6.09 15.72
CA ILE A 252 7.06 6.74 16.56
C ILE A 252 5.82 6.98 15.70
N PHE A 253 4.66 6.66 16.24
CA PHE A 253 3.37 6.86 15.61
C PHE A 253 2.52 7.79 16.47
N VAL A 254 1.80 8.70 15.83
CA VAL A 254 0.71 9.46 16.45
C VAL A 254 -0.59 8.96 15.85
N ILE A 255 -1.49 8.48 16.68
CA ILE A 255 -2.75 7.86 16.24
C ILE A 255 -3.96 8.46 16.93
N THR A 256 -5.13 8.24 16.33
CA THR A 256 -6.43 8.37 16.99
C THR A 256 -7.07 7.00 17.15
N LEU A 257 -7.90 6.86 18.18
CA LEU A 257 -8.63 5.65 18.50
C LEU A 257 -10.13 5.93 18.45
N LYS A 258 -10.94 4.91 18.22
CA LYS A 258 -12.41 5.00 18.26
C LYS A 258 -13.01 3.92 19.15
N LEU A 259 -14.16 4.22 19.73
CA LEU A 259 -15.02 3.28 20.45
C LEU A 259 -15.81 2.40 19.46
N GLU A 260 -16.49 1.37 19.98
CA GLU A 260 -17.35 0.47 19.18
C GLU A 260 -18.45 1.22 18.41
N ASP A 261 -18.98 2.31 18.98
CA ASP A 261 -20.00 3.14 18.32
C ASP A 261 -19.44 4.06 17.22
N GLY A 262 -18.13 4.00 16.99
CA GLY A 262 -17.41 4.80 16.00
C GLY A 262 -17.01 6.20 16.46
N THR A 263 -17.38 6.62 17.68
CA THR A 263 -16.96 7.92 18.22
C THR A 263 -15.48 7.91 18.60
N LEU A 264 -14.82 9.07 18.55
CA LEU A 264 -13.42 9.20 18.93
C LEU A 264 -13.22 8.91 20.42
N PHE A 265 -12.30 8.00 20.69
CA PHE A 265 -11.86 7.72 22.05
C PHE A 265 -10.97 8.85 22.54
N HIS A 266 -11.22 9.28 23.77
CA HIS A 266 -10.42 10.28 24.45
C HIS A 266 -10.25 9.91 25.92
N THR A 267 -9.12 10.32 26.51
CA THR A 267 -8.94 10.31 27.96
C THR A 267 -9.08 11.72 28.50
N ARG A 268 -9.49 11.83 29.77
CA ARG A 268 -9.53 13.10 30.49
C ARG A 268 -8.68 13.02 31.74
N GLU A 269 -7.72 13.93 31.86
CA GLU A 269 -6.93 14.12 33.07
C GLU A 269 -7.09 15.59 33.51
N PHE A 270 -7.75 15.79 34.65
CA PHE A 270 -8.21 17.11 35.11
C PHE A 270 -9.01 17.85 34.02
N ASP A 271 -8.47 18.98 33.54
CA ASP A 271 -9.08 19.84 32.51
C ASP A 271 -8.53 19.56 31.10
N THR A 272 -7.68 18.54 30.93
CA THR A 272 -7.07 18.20 29.64
C THR A 272 -7.76 17.00 29.01
N ILE A 273 -8.16 17.15 27.74
CA ILE A 273 -8.68 16.06 26.90
C ILE A 273 -7.56 15.61 25.96
N THR A 274 -7.32 14.30 25.88
CA THR A 274 -6.33 13.70 24.97
C THR A 274 -7.02 12.76 24.00
N GLU A 275 -6.96 13.09 22.71
CA GLU A 275 -7.52 12.31 21.58
C GLU A 275 -6.43 11.68 20.70
N LYS A 276 -5.18 12.14 20.88
CA LYS A 276 -4.01 11.70 20.11
C LYS A 276 -3.07 10.95 21.04
N PHE A 277 -2.71 9.74 20.62
CA PHE A 277 -1.87 8.85 21.41
C PHE A 277 -0.57 8.58 20.67
N THR A 278 0.54 8.62 21.39
CA THR A 278 1.86 8.34 20.84
C THR A 278 2.26 6.92 21.17
N TYR A 279 2.67 6.17 20.15
CA TYR A 279 3.18 4.81 20.30
C TYR A 279 4.55 4.66 19.67
N THR A 280 5.40 3.86 20.29
CA THR A 280 6.72 3.51 19.81
C THR A 280 6.73 2.06 19.37
N VAL A 281 7.11 1.84 18.12
CA VAL A 281 7.52 0.52 17.61
C VAL A 281 9.04 0.44 17.67
N LYS A 282 9.57 -0.55 18.38
CA LYS A 282 11.02 -0.71 18.57
C LYS A 282 11.45 -2.16 18.40
N ARG A 283 12.63 -2.39 17.81
CA ARG A 283 13.25 -3.71 17.78
C ARG A 283 13.74 -4.11 19.18
N VAL A 284 13.23 -5.23 19.68
CA VAL A 284 13.61 -5.88 20.94
C VAL A 284 13.86 -7.35 20.61
N ASP A 285 15.06 -7.85 20.96
CA ASP A 285 15.47 -9.23 20.68
C ASP A 285 15.29 -9.65 19.22
N GLY A 286 15.64 -8.75 18.30
CA GLY A 286 15.59 -8.98 16.86
C GLY A 286 14.21 -8.79 16.23
N LYS A 287 13.14 -8.55 16.99
CA LYS A 287 11.77 -8.36 16.49
C LYS A 287 11.20 -6.99 16.83
N LEU A 288 10.42 -6.39 15.94
CA LEU A 288 9.64 -5.20 16.26
C LEU A 288 8.57 -5.53 17.32
N LYS A 289 8.40 -4.62 18.28
CA LYS A 289 7.45 -4.71 19.40
C LYS A 289 6.88 -3.33 19.70
N MET A 290 5.73 -3.30 20.38
CA MET A 290 5.12 -2.09 20.94
C MET A 290 5.63 -1.82 22.35
N MET A 291 5.93 -0.56 22.65
CA MET A 291 6.53 -0.19 23.95
C MET A 291 5.50 0.29 24.98
N GLU A 292 4.37 0.82 24.52
CA GLU A 292 3.33 1.43 25.35
C GLU A 292 2.10 0.51 25.41
N LEU A 293 1.44 0.50 26.58
CA LEU A 293 0.14 -0.12 26.76
C LEU A 293 -0.96 0.79 26.18
N PRO A 294 -2.12 0.25 25.78
CA PRO A 294 -3.24 1.09 25.38
C PRO A 294 -3.66 2.01 26.51
N PRO A 295 -4.09 3.25 26.21
CA PRO A 295 -4.57 4.18 27.22
C PRO A 295 -5.82 3.60 27.90
N TYR A 296 -5.85 3.67 29.23
CA TYR A 296 -7.05 3.40 30.01
C TYR A 296 -7.55 4.70 30.64
N GLN A 297 -8.86 4.78 30.85
CA GLN A 297 -9.45 5.85 31.63
C GLN A 297 -9.72 5.29 33.04
N ALA A 298 -9.03 5.85 34.03
CA ALA A 298 -9.25 5.54 35.45
C ALA A 298 -10.54 6.16 35.98
#